data_AF-A0A7M1S3V3-F1
#
_entry.id   AF-A0A7M1S3V3-F1
#
_cell.length_a   1.000
_cell.length_b   1.000
_cell.length_c   1.000
_cell.angle_alpha   90.00
_cell.angle_beta   90.00
_cell.angle_gamma   90.00
#
_symmetry.space_group_name_H-M   'P 1'
#
loop_
_entity.id
_entity.type
_entity.pdbx_description
1 polymer ?
#
loop_
_entity_poly.entity_id
_entity_poly.type
_entity_poly.pdbx_seq_one_letter_code
_entity_poly.pdbx_strand_id
1 'polypeptide(L)'
;MVKKLLLGFLIVWTALFVFMPKEELYFSLERVLAKQGVEINEAAIEENLFGLTLKDAVVYVKGIRIATVQEISFSTLLFYTKVEATGLAVDEGLKTMMPERAESIIVTHSILHPMRLSISAEGSFGKAEGTLSVTQRTLHVDFTETKDIEAILPQLKQGEKGWYYETAF
;
A
#
# COMPACT_ATOMS: atom_id res chain seq x y z
N MET A 1 20.08 -7.70 37.10
CA MET A 1 20.87 -7.44 35.87
C MET A 1 20.02 -7.53 34.60
N VAL A 2 19.16 -8.55 34.44
CA VAL A 2 18.25 -8.72 33.28
C VAL A 2 17.39 -7.49 32.96
N LYS A 3 16.79 -6.84 33.98
CA LYS A 3 15.95 -5.64 33.78
C LYS A 3 16.70 -4.45 33.14
N LYS A 4 17.98 -4.26 33.48
CA LYS A 4 18.81 -3.18 32.91
C LYS A 4 19.21 -3.50 31.46
N LEU A 5 19.40 -4.78 31.16
CA LEU A 5 19.76 -5.28 29.83
C LEU A 5 18.57 -5.20 28.86
N LEU A 6 17.37 -5.58 29.32
CA LEU A 6 16.12 -5.40 28.58
C LEU A 6 15.82 -3.92 28.30
N LEU A 7 16.01 -3.06 29.30
CA LEU A 7 15.82 -1.62 29.12
C LEU A 7 16.83 -1.04 28.12
N GLY A 8 18.10 -1.44 28.21
CA GLY A 8 19.13 -1.06 27.24
C GLY A 8 18.78 -1.50 25.83
N PHE A 9 18.31 -2.75 25.65
CA PHE A 9 17.86 -3.26 24.36
C PHE A 9 16.69 -2.45 23.81
N LEU A 10 15.67 -2.16 24.63
CA LEU A 10 14.51 -1.37 24.22
C LEU A 10 14.90 0.05 23.78
N ILE A 11 15.84 0.68 24.50
CA ILE A 11 16.35 2.02 24.15
C ILE A 11 17.06 1.98 22.81
N VAL A 12 18.00 1.04 22.61
CA VAL A 12 18.74 0.90 21.35
C VAL A 12 17.79 0.58 20.20
N TRP A 13 16.83 -0.33 20.42
CA TRP A 13 15.81 -0.68 19.43
C TRP A 13 15.00 0.55 19.02
N THR A 14 14.48 1.31 19.99
CA THR A 14 13.72 2.53 19.73
C THR A 14 14.55 3.60 19.02
N ALA A 15 15.82 3.76 19.42
CA ALA A 15 16.73 4.70 18.77
C ALA A 15 16.95 4.34 17.30
N LEU A 16 17.12 3.05 16.97
CA LEU A 16 17.25 2.61 15.57
C LEU A 16 16.02 3.00 14.74
N PHE A 17 14.80 2.84 15.26
CA PHE A 17 13.58 3.23 14.53
C PHE A 17 13.44 4.75 14.36
N VAL A 18 13.76 5.51 15.42
CA VAL A 18 13.65 6.97 15.41
C VAL A 18 14.67 7.58 14.44
N PHE A 19 15.93 7.13 14.49
CA PHE A 19 17.03 7.66 13.68
C PHE A 19 17.20 6.97 12.32
N MET A 20 16.30 6.06 11.95
CA MET A 20 16.31 5.42 10.63
C MET A 20 16.01 6.46 9.54
N PRO A 21 16.83 6.57 8.46
CA PRO A 21 16.60 7.52 7.37
C PRO A 21 15.44 7.02 6.48
N LYS A 22 14.24 7.55 6.68
CA LYS A 22 13.02 7.02 6.05
C LYS A 22 12.95 7.41 4.58
N GLU A 23 13.47 8.58 4.25
CA GLU A 23 13.60 9.06 2.88
C GLU A 23 14.49 8.12 2.03
N GLU A 24 15.63 7.69 2.56
CA GLU A 24 16.52 6.73 1.86
C GLU A 24 15.87 5.36 1.64
N LEU A 25 15.00 4.92 2.56
CA LEU A 25 14.20 3.72 2.35
C LEU A 25 13.20 3.90 1.21
N TYR A 26 12.56 5.07 1.14
CA TYR A 26 11.67 5.40 0.06
C TYR A 26 12.40 5.40 -1.29
N PHE A 27 13.54 6.07 -1.43
CA PHE A 27 14.33 6.02 -2.67
C PHE A 27 14.87 4.62 -2.99
N SER A 28 15.06 3.77 -1.99
CA SER A 28 15.40 2.36 -2.22
C SER A 28 14.20 1.58 -2.79
N LEU A 29 12.99 1.83 -2.28
CA LEU A 29 11.75 1.28 -2.82
C LEU A 29 11.54 1.75 -4.26
N GLU A 30 11.66 3.05 -4.52
CA GLU A 30 11.51 3.64 -5.84
C GLU A 30 12.48 3.00 -6.86
N ARG A 31 13.76 2.81 -6.50
CA ARG A 31 14.73 2.10 -7.35
C ARG A 31 14.34 0.66 -7.64
N VAL A 32 13.67 -0.03 -6.71
CA VAL A 32 13.17 -1.39 -6.93
C VAL A 32 11.96 -1.38 -7.88
N LEU A 33 11.05 -0.44 -7.67
CA LEU A 33 9.86 -0.23 -8.51
C LEU A 33 10.25 0.17 -9.95
N ALA A 34 11.23 1.05 -10.12
CA ALA A 34 11.72 1.52 -11.41
C ALA A 34 12.25 0.36 -12.27
N LYS A 35 12.89 -0.66 -11.66
CA LYS A 35 13.33 -1.88 -12.37
C LYS A 35 12.16 -2.69 -12.93
N GLN A 36 10.96 -2.52 -12.37
CA GLN A 36 9.72 -3.13 -12.85
C GLN A 36 8.91 -2.18 -13.76
N GLY A 37 9.47 -1.00 -14.06
CA GLY A 37 8.83 0.05 -14.85
C GLY A 37 7.78 0.84 -14.07
N VAL A 38 7.80 0.80 -12.73
CA VAL A 38 6.89 1.60 -11.89
C VAL A 38 7.64 2.82 -11.38
N GLU A 39 7.11 4.01 -11.63
CA GLU A 39 7.68 5.29 -11.19
C GLU A 39 6.63 6.06 -10.39
N ILE A 40 7.05 6.69 -9.30
CA ILE A 40 6.21 7.51 -8.44
C ILE A 40 6.85 8.90 -8.46
N ASN A 41 6.13 9.88 -9.00
CA ASN A 41 6.61 11.25 -9.10
C ASN A 41 5.83 12.11 -8.10
N GLU A 42 6.40 12.36 -6.93
CA GLU A 42 5.86 13.22 -5.89
C GLU A 42 6.24 14.70 -6.05
N ALA A 43 5.38 15.59 -5.54
CA ALA A 43 5.66 17.02 -5.50
C ALA A 43 6.47 17.41 -4.26
N ALA A 44 6.21 16.76 -3.13
CA ALA A 44 6.92 16.97 -1.88
C ALA A 44 6.97 15.70 -1.04
N ILE A 45 8.06 15.57 -0.28
CA ILE A 45 8.25 14.54 0.74
C ILE A 45 8.33 15.24 2.09
N GLU A 46 7.49 14.83 3.03
CA GLU A 46 7.49 15.29 4.41
C GLU A 46 7.88 14.13 5.33
N GLU A 47 9.01 14.24 6.04
CA GLU A 47 9.41 13.24 7.01
C GLU A 47 8.86 13.54 8.41
N ASN A 48 8.31 12.49 9.04
CA ASN A 48 7.82 12.49 10.40
C ASN A 48 8.63 11.51 11.27
N LEU A 49 8.53 11.63 12.60
CA LEU A 49 9.30 10.81 13.54
C LEU A 49 9.18 9.29 13.31
N PHE A 50 8.02 8.83 12.81
CA PHE A 50 7.70 7.42 12.58
C PHE A 50 7.30 7.11 11.14
N GLY A 51 7.53 8.02 10.19
CA GLY A 51 7.04 7.83 8.84
C GLY A 51 7.46 8.90 7.85
N LEU A 52 7.00 8.75 6.62
CA LEU A 52 7.11 9.78 5.58
C LEU A 52 5.77 9.94 4.88
N THR A 53 5.52 11.12 4.34
CA THR A 53 4.32 11.45 3.59
C THR A 53 4.71 12.06 2.26
N LEU A 54 4.25 11.46 1.17
CA LEU A 54 4.37 11.99 -0.18
C LEU A 54 3.12 12.80 -0.50
N LYS A 55 3.29 13.99 -1.07
CA LYS A 55 2.20 14.87 -1.49
C LYS A 55 2.10 14.92 -3.02
N ASP A 56 0.88 14.87 -3.52
CA ASP A 56 0.53 15.01 -4.94
C ASP A 56 1.37 14.10 -5.85
N ALA A 57 1.37 12.81 -5.55
CA ALA A 57 2.13 11.81 -6.30
C ALA A 57 1.44 11.42 -7.60
N VAL A 58 2.20 11.27 -8.67
CA VAL A 58 1.74 10.74 -9.96
C VAL A 58 2.40 9.40 -10.21
N VAL A 59 1.59 8.35 -10.39
CA VAL A 59 2.07 6.98 -10.58
C VAL A 59 2.11 6.65 -12.07
N TYR A 60 3.27 6.19 -12.53
CA TYR A 60 3.49 5.71 -13.89
C TYR A 60 3.80 4.22 -13.89
N VAL A 61 3.29 3.51 -14.89
CA VAL A 61 3.64 2.12 -15.16
C VAL A 61 4.06 2.00 -16.62
N LYS A 62 5.30 1.60 -16.85
CA LYS A 62 5.96 1.52 -18.17
C LYS A 62 5.84 2.84 -18.95
N GLY A 63 6.00 3.97 -18.27
CA GLY A 63 5.88 5.31 -18.84
C GLY A 63 4.45 5.81 -19.07
N ILE A 64 3.42 5.01 -18.76
CA ILE A 64 2.02 5.41 -18.88
C ILE A 64 1.55 5.94 -17.52
N ARG A 65 0.98 7.15 -17.50
CA ARG A 65 0.34 7.71 -16.31
C ARG A 65 -0.90 6.90 -15.96
N ILE A 66 -0.89 6.26 -14.79
CA ILE A 66 -1.99 5.39 -14.34
C ILE A 66 -2.92 6.12 -13.40
N ALA A 67 -2.36 6.86 -12.44
CA ALA A 67 -3.14 7.51 -11.39
C ALA A 67 -2.42 8.72 -10.79
N THR A 68 -3.20 9.60 -10.18
CA THR A 68 -2.74 10.61 -9.24
C THR A 68 -3.19 10.26 -7.84
N VAL A 69 -2.35 10.49 -6.84
CA VAL A 69 -2.62 10.23 -5.44
C VAL A 69 -2.34 11.52 -4.66
N GLN A 70 -3.31 12.00 -3.90
CA GLN A 70 -3.15 13.25 -3.14
C GLN A 70 -2.11 13.08 -2.04
N GLU A 71 -2.17 11.96 -1.33
CA GLU A 71 -1.24 11.67 -0.24
C GLU A 71 -0.91 10.18 -0.17
N ILE A 72 0.38 9.86 -0.01
CA ILE A 72 0.85 8.51 0.34
C ILE A 72 1.64 8.61 1.64
N SER A 73 1.10 8.03 2.70
CA SER A 73 1.69 8.05 4.04
C SER A 73 2.27 6.67 4.39
N PHE A 74 3.57 6.61 4.62
CA PHE A 74 4.29 5.43 5.11
C PHE A 74 4.52 5.60 6.60
N SER A 75 3.95 4.73 7.41
CA SER A 75 4.11 4.71 8.86
C SER A 75 4.76 3.39 9.29
N THR A 76 5.89 3.46 9.96
CA THR A 76 6.55 2.30 10.55
C THR A 76 6.44 2.39 12.06
N LEU A 77 5.54 1.59 12.62
CA LEU A 77 5.37 1.40 14.05
C LEU A 77 6.06 0.10 14.43
N LEU A 78 6.59 0.00 15.66
CA LEU A 78 7.54 -1.03 16.11
C LEU A 78 7.29 -2.47 15.60
N PHE A 79 6.04 -2.88 15.43
CA PHE A 79 5.65 -4.23 15.01
C PHE A 79 4.78 -4.28 13.75
N TYR A 80 4.49 -3.14 13.12
CA TYR A 80 3.76 -3.10 11.87
C TYR A 80 4.12 -1.87 11.01
N THR A 81 4.18 -2.09 9.71
CA THR A 81 4.28 -1.01 8.72
C THR A 81 2.91 -0.83 8.08
N LYS A 82 2.45 0.41 7.98
CA LYS A 82 1.22 0.81 7.29
C LYS A 82 1.60 1.76 6.15
N VAL A 83 1.10 1.47 4.96
CA VAL A 83 1.14 2.39 3.82
C VAL A 83 -0.31 2.78 3.53
N GLU A 84 -0.58 4.07 3.46
CA GLU A 84 -1.92 4.61 3.24
C GLU A 84 -1.88 5.59 2.08
N ALA A 85 -2.57 5.26 1.00
CA ALA A 85 -2.77 6.14 -0.14
C ALA A 85 -4.18 6.72 -0.09
N THR A 86 -4.33 8.04 -0.17
CA THR A 86 -5.63 8.72 -0.13
C THR A 86 -5.85 9.58 -1.37
N GLY A 87 -7.11 9.70 -1.76
CA GLY A 87 -7.52 10.51 -2.91
C GLY A 87 -6.92 10.04 -4.22
N LEU A 88 -6.85 8.71 -4.43
CA LEU A 88 -6.38 8.14 -5.68
C LEU A 88 -7.44 8.35 -6.77
N ALA A 89 -7.03 8.96 -7.87
CA ALA A 89 -7.83 9.14 -9.07
C ALA A 89 -7.12 8.51 -10.26
N VAL A 90 -7.84 7.65 -10.97
CA VAL A 90 -7.35 6.98 -12.18
C VAL A 90 -7.34 7.98 -13.34
N ASP A 91 -6.31 7.89 -14.19
CA ASP A 91 -6.20 8.71 -15.40
C ASP A 91 -7.39 8.50 -16.34
N GLU A 92 -7.82 9.55 -17.05
CA GLU A 92 -9.03 9.52 -17.89
C GLU A 92 -9.01 8.40 -18.93
N GLY A 93 -7.83 8.09 -19.48
CA GLY A 93 -7.68 7.03 -20.48
C GLY A 93 -7.92 5.60 -19.95
N LEU A 94 -7.99 5.42 -18.63
CA LEU A 94 -8.06 4.10 -17.97
C LEU A 94 -9.36 3.89 -17.17
N LYS A 95 -10.25 4.89 -17.10
CA LYS A 95 -11.53 4.81 -16.37
C LYS A 95 -12.47 3.72 -16.87
N THR A 96 -12.29 3.23 -18.10
CA THR A 96 -13.09 2.13 -18.66
C THR A 96 -12.63 0.75 -18.17
N MET A 97 -11.43 0.65 -17.57
CA MET A 97 -10.83 -0.63 -17.15
C MET A 97 -10.66 -0.73 -15.63
N MET A 98 -10.77 0.39 -14.91
CA MET A 98 -10.56 0.48 -13.47
C MET A 98 -11.55 1.49 -12.86
N PRO A 99 -11.92 1.36 -11.57
CA PRO A 99 -12.79 2.32 -10.92
C PRO A 99 -12.16 3.72 -10.91
N GLU A 100 -12.98 4.76 -11.07
CA GLU A 100 -12.49 6.12 -11.25
C GLU A 100 -11.71 6.64 -10.03
N ARG A 101 -12.17 6.32 -8.82
CA ARG A 101 -11.58 6.84 -7.57
C ARG A 101 -11.47 5.77 -6.49
N ALA A 102 -10.34 5.77 -5.80
CA ALA A 102 -10.18 5.15 -4.49
C ALA A 102 -9.97 6.26 -3.46
N GLU A 103 -10.87 6.34 -2.49
CA GLU A 103 -10.79 7.32 -1.40
C GLU A 103 -9.62 6.98 -0.47
N SER A 104 -9.47 5.70 -0.13
CA SER A 104 -8.35 5.21 0.67
C SER A 104 -7.93 3.81 0.25
N ILE A 105 -6.62 3.55 0.28
CA ILE A 105 -6.01 2.23 0.16
C ILE A 105 -4.99 2.10 1.28
N ILE A 106 -5.21 1.13 2.17
CA ILE A 106 -4.38 0.84 3.31
C ILE A 106 -3.75 -0.53 3.13
N VAL A 107 -2.42 -0.57 3.10
CA VAL A 107 -1.63 -1.80 3.11
C VAL A 107 -0.92 -1.91 4.45
N THR A 108 -1.16 -2.99 5.17
CA THR A 108 -0.54 -3.25 6.48
C THR A 108 0.29 -4.52 6.44
N HIS A 109 1.54 -4.42 6.88
CA HIS A 109 2.44 -5.55 7.12
C HIS A 109 2.75 -5.63 8.61
N SER A 110 2.70 -6.84 9.18
CA SER A 110 3.02 -7.07 10.59
C SER A 110 4.14 -8.07 10.75
N ILE A 111 5.02 -7.83 11.73
CA ILE A 111 6.10 -8.77 12.09
C ILE A 111 5.52 -10.09 12.64
N LEU A 112 4.30 -10.09 13.18
CA LEU A 112 3.62 -11.31 13.64
C LEU A 112 3.19 -12.21 12.48
N HIS A 113 2.97 -11.63 11.30
CA HIS A 113 2.55 -12.33 10.09
C HIS A 113 3.45 -11.91 8.91
N PRO A 114 4.76 -12.20 8.96
CA PRO A 114 5.74 -11.59 8.07
C PRO A 114 5.54 -11.96 6.60
N MET A 115 4.85 -13.08 6.34
CA MET A 115 4.56 -13.59 5.00
C MET A 115 3.19 -13.15 4.46
N ARG A 116 2.49 -12.25 5.15
CA ARG A 116 1.18 -11.73 4.73
C ARG A 116 1.15 -10.21 4.80
N LEU A 117 0.58 -9.58 3.77
CA LEU A 117 0.13 -8.19 3.83
C LEU A 117 -1.39 -8.16 3.79
N SER A 118 -1.99 -7.32 4.62
CA SER A 118 -3.41 -7.03 4.59
C SER A 118 -3.65 -5.77 3.78
N ILE A 119 -4.65 -5.78 2.92
CA ILE A 119 -5.06 -4.67 2.07
C ILE A 119 -6.49 -4.32 2.46
N SER A 120 -6.79 -3.05 2.64
CA SER A 120 -8.14 -2.52 2.77
C SER A 120 -8.29 -1.34 1.83
N ALA A 121 -9.38 -1.26 1.09
CA ALA A 121 -9.61 -0.18 0.16
C ALA A 121 -11.07 0.25 0.18
N GLU A 122 -11.30 1.54 0.03
CA GLU A 122 -12.62 2.15 -0.07
C GLU A 122 -12.61 3.18 -1.20
N GLY A 123 -13.70 3.24 -1.97
CA GLY A 123 -13.83 4.17 -3.08
C GLY A 123 -15.16 4.08 -3.79
N SER A 124 -15.18 4.57 -5.05
CA SER A 124 -16.39 4.50 -5.89
C SER A 124 -16.87 3.07 -6.11
N PHE A 125 -15.95 2.10 -6.01
CA PHE A 125 -16.24 0.67 -6.15
C PHE A 125 -16.88 0.02 -4.91
N GLY A 126 -17.04 0.76 -3.81
CA GLY A 126 -17.43 0.25 -2.50
C GLY A 126 -16.22 -0.09 -1.62
N LYS A 127 -16.26 -1.21 -0.92
CA LYS A 127 -15.23 -1.65 0.04
C LYS A 127 -14.62 -2.96 -0.39
N ALA A 128 -13.30 -3.03 -0.29
CA ALA A 128 -12.53 -4.22 -0.58
C ALA A 128 -11.55 -4.54 0.56
N GLU A 129 -11.43 -5.83 0.87
CA GLU A 129 -10.45 -6.36 1.80
C GLU A 129 -9.63 -7.43 1.11
N GLY A 130 -8.31 -7.44 1.30
CA GLY A 130 -7.44 -8.34 0.59
C GLY A 130 -6.27 -8.83 1.42
N THR A 131 -5.66 -9.90 0.95
CA THR A 131 -4.43 -10.45 1.51
C THR A 131 -3.45 -10.77 0.38
N LEU A 132 -2.23 -10.27 0.51
CA LEU A 132 -1.09 -10.74 -0.29
C LEU A 132 -0.31 -11.76 0.52
N SER A 133 -0.29 -13.01 0.07
CA SER A 133 0.48 -14.09 0.68
C SER A 133 1.79 -14.27 -0.07
N VAL A 134 2.91 -13.93 0.55
CA VAL A 134 4.24 -14.10 -0.07
C VAL A 134 4.59 -15.59 -0.18
N THR A 135 4.14 -16.41 0.78
CA THR A 135 4.37 -17.86 0.75
C THR A 135 3.64 -18.53 -0.41
N GLN A 136 2.38 -18.14 -0.65
CA GLN A 136 1.57 -18.73 -1.71
C GLN A 136 1.74 -17.98 -3.04
N ARG A 137 2.38 -16.80 -3.01
CA ARG A 137 2.49 -15.87 -4.13
C ARG A 137 1.12 -15.55 -4.74
N THR A 138 0.14 -15.37 -3.86
CA THR A 138 -1.25 -15.09 -4.23
C THR A 138 -1.66 -13.72 -3.70
N LEU A 139 -2.37 -12.98 -4.54
CA LEU A 139 -3.16 -11.82 -4.15
C LEU A 139 -4.62 -12.24 -4.20
N HIS A 140 -5.32 -12.10 -3.08
CA HIS A 140 -6.76 -12.31 -2.98
C HIS A 140 -7.41 -11.03 -2.46
N VAL A 141 -8.46 -10.55 -3.12
CA VAL A 141 -9.19 -9.33 -2.75
C VAL A 141 -10.69 -9.61 -2.83
N ASP A 142 -11.38 -9.57 -1.69
CA ASP A 142 -12.82 -9.68 -1.55
C ASP A 142 -13.47 -8.29 -1.59
N PHE A 143 -14.53 -8.13 -2.37
CA PHE A 143 -15.36 -6.93 -2.35
C PHE A 143 -16.52 -7.13 -1.37
N THR A 144 -16.40 -6.56 -0.18
CA THR A 144 -17.38 -6.68 0.90
C THR A 144 -18.60 -5.78 0.68
N GLU A 145 -18.41 -4.67 -0.03
CA GLU A 145 -19.47 -3.79 -0.51
C GLU A 145 -19.17 -3.44 -1.98
N THR A 146 -20.16 -3.57 -2.86
CA THR A 146 -19.99 -3.33 -4.29
C THR A 146 -20.87 -2.18 -4.75
N LYS A 147 -20.25 -1.21 -5.42
CA LYS A 147 -20.88 -0.06 -6.09
C LYS A 147 -20.15 0.16 -7.40
N ASP A 148 -20.82 0.46 -8.51
CA ASP A 148 -20.18 0.84 -9.78
C ASP A 148 -18.98 -0.03 -10.23
N ILE A 149 -19.04 -1.36 -9.99
CA ILE A 149 -17.93 -2.30 -10.27
C ILE A 149 -17.90 -2.81 -11.73
N GLU A 150 -18.74 -2.25 -12.60
CA GLU A 150 -18.95 -2.74 -13.97
C GLU A 150 -17.65 -2.79 -14.78
N ALA A 151 -16.75 -1.82 -14.58
CA ALA A 151 -15.46 -1.74 -15.25
C ALA A 151 -14.51 -2.90 -14.90
N ILE A 152 -14.62 -3.45 -13.69
CA ILE A 152 -13.75 -4.51 -13.19
C ILE A 152 -14.43 -5.88 -13.16
N LEU A 153 -15.75 -5.94 -13.31
CA LEU A 153 -16.54 -7.17 -13.27
C LEU A 153 -15.97 -8.31 -14.15
N PRO A 154 -15.47 -8.06 -15.38
CA PRO A 154 -14.89 -9.13 -16.21
C PRO A 154 -13.64 -9.80 -15.60
N GLN A 155 -12.99 -9.15 -14.65
CA GLN A 155 -11.79 -9.62 -13.96
C GLN A 155 -12.12 -10.32 -12.64
N LEU A 156 -13.36 -10.19 -12.15
CA LEU A 156 -13.80 -10.74 -10.87
C LEU A 156 -14.38 -12.15 -11.03
N LYS A 157 -14.24 -12.94 -9.97
CA LYS A 157 -14.87 -14.25 -9.80
C LYS A 157 -15.98 -14.11 -8.76
N GLN A 158 -17.03 -14.90 -8.91
CA GLN A 158 -18.12 -14.97 -7.93
C GLN A 158 -17.82 -16.07 -6.91
N GLY A 159 -17.88 -15.74 -5.63
CA GLY A 159 -17.69 -16.66 -4.50
C GLY A 159 -18.85 -16.59 -3.52
N GLU A 160 -18.75 -17.31 -2.41
CA GLU A 160 -19.83 -17.40 -1.40
C GLU A 160 -20.10 -16.06 -0.69
N LYS A 161 -19.08 -15.20 -0.59
CA LYS A 161 -19.15 -13.90 0.09
C LYS A 161 -19.41 -12.70 -0.84
N GLY A 162 -19.57 -12.95 -2.14
CA GLY A 162 -19.70 -11.90 -3.15
C GLY A 162 -18.65 -12.01 -4.25
N TRP A 163 -18.24 -10.88 -4.80
CA TRP A 163 -17.24 -10.81 -5.86
C TRP A 163 -15.83 -10.76 -5.26
N TYR A 164 -14.89 -11.47 -5.87
CA TYR A 164 -13.50 -11.45 -5.47
C TYR A 164 -12.57 -11.44 -6.68
N TYR A 165 -11.38 -10.88 -6.50
CA TYR A 165 -10.27 -10.95 -7.45
C TYR A 165 -9.18 -11.85 -6.87
N GLU A 166 -8.65 -12.76 -7.69
CA GLU A 166 -7.54 -13.62 -7.28
C GLU A 166 -6.56 -13.82 -8.42
N THR A 167 -5.28 -13.58 -8.13
CA THR A 167 -4.17 -13.82 -9.07
C THR A 167 -2.95 -14.40 -8.35
N ALA A 168 -2.16 -15.18 -9.10
CA ALA A 168 -0.91 -15.77 -8.64
C ALA A 168 0.25 -15.26 -9.51
N PHE A 169 1.44 -15.06 -8.93
CA PHE A 169 2.62 -14.49 -9.58
C PHE A 169 3.92 -15.18 -9.18
#